data_AF-A0A1V5Y7S9-F1
#
_entry.id   AF-A0A1V5Y7S9-F1
#
_cell.length_a   1.000
_cell.length_b   1.000
_cell.length_c   1.000
_cell.angle_alpha   90.00
_cell.angle_beta   90.00
_cell.angle_gamma   90.00
#
_symmetry.space_group_name_H-M   'P 1'
#
loop_
_entity.id
_entity.type
_entity.pdbx_description
1 polymer ?
#
loop_
_entity_poly.entity_id
_entity_poly.type
_entity_poly.pdbx_seq_one_letter_code
_entity_poly.pdbx_strand_id
1 'polypeptide(L)'
;MENAITKNTVELEQLETVIKQNIGAFYEVGRALMKIRDKGLYRDVLGYETFEAYCKARWDFNSSRARQFISASEVVDNVKSVTIGNAPTNERQVRPLMALEPDQQREAWQKAVATAPEGKVTAAHVSKIVKEMTEQEPTARSLKKMVAGPPAQAINFAMTAISHLERISDDDPTREEAFGMVENWIKEHR
;
A
#
# COMPACT_ATOMS: atom_id res chain seq x y z
N MET A 1 -22.18 -46.28 -14.44
CA MET A 1 -22.21 -45.17 -13.46
C MET A 1 -20.88 -45.06 -12.70
N GLU A 2 -20.33 -46.16 -12.17
CA GLU A 2 -19.00 -46.18 -11.52
C GLU A 2 -17.87 -45.53 -12.33
N ASN A 3 -17.69 -45.88 -13.61
CA ASN A 3 -16.62 -45.30 -14.43
C ASN A 3 -16.71 -43.78 -14.63
N ALA A 4 -17.91 -43.20 -14.60
CA ALA A 4 -18.09 -41.75 -14.70
C ALA A 4 -17.79 -41.06 -13.37
N ILE A 5 -18.13 -41.69 -12.24
CA ILE A 5 -17.81 -41.19 -10.90
C ILE A 5 -16.29 -41.20 -10.70
N THR A 6 -15.61 -42.31 -11.03
CA THR A 6 -14.14 -42.42 -10.91
C THR A 6 -13.40 -41.43 -11.80
N LYS A 7 -13.88 -41.20 -13.03
CA LYS A 7 -13.31 -40.19 -13.94
C LYS A 7 -13.45 -38.77 -13.38
N ASN A 8 -14.63 -38.44 -12.83
CA ASN A 8 -14.90 -37.14 -12.24
C ASN A 8 -14.05 -36.90 -10.97
N THR A 9 -13.75 -37.95 -10.19
CA THR A 9 -12.87 -37.85 -9.01
C THR A 9 -11.42 -37.54 -9.40
N VAL A 10 -10.88 -38.21 -10.42
CA VAL A 10 -9.52 -37.95 -10.91
C VAL A 10 -9.39 -36.55 -11.51
N GLU A 11 -10.39 -36.12 -12.28
CA GLU A 11 -10.43 -34.76 -12.85
C GLU A 11 -10.52 -33.69 -11.75
N LEU A 12 -11.31 -33.93 -10.71
CA LEU A 12 -11.37 -33.05 -9.53
C LEU A 12 -10.02 -32.97 -8.81
N GLU A 13 -9.35 -34.10 -8.56
CA GLU A 13 -8.03 -34.11 -7.89
C GLU A 13 -6.95 -33.39 -8.72
N GLN A 14 -7.00 -33.51 -10.04
CA GLN A 14 -6.10 -32.77 -10.95
C GLN A 14 -6.37 -31.27 -10.90
N LEU A 15 -7.64 -30.86 -10.95
CA LEU A 15 -8.03 -29.46 -10.82
C LEU A 15 -7.68 -28.89 -9.44
N GLU A 16 -7.89 -29.65 -8.37
CA GLU A 16 -7.47 -29.29 -7.01
C GLU A 16 -5.95 -29.21 -6.86
N THR A 17 -5.19 -30.04 -7.58
CA THR A 17 -3.72 -29.96 -7.63
C THR A 17 -3.25 -28.71 -8.35
N VAL A 18 -3.84 -28.38 -9.50
CA VAL A 18 -3.58 -27.12 -10.22
C VAL A 18 -3.92 -25.92 -9.32
N ILE A 19 -5.06 -25.98 -8.62
CA ILE A 19 -5.47 -24.96 -7.67
C ILE A 19 -4.46 -24.85 -6.52
N LYS A 20 -4.05 -25.95 -5.88
CA LYS A 20 -3.05 -25.96 -4.79
C LYS A 20 -1.69 -25.42 -5.23
N GLN A 21 -1.22 -25.79 -6.43
CA GLN A 21 0.05 -25.32 -6.99
C GLN A 21 0.01 -23.82 -7.34
N ASN A 22 -1.15 -23.28 -7.71
CA ASN A 22 -1.31 -21.87 -8.07
C ASN A 22 -1.79 -20.97 -6.91
N ILE A 23 -2.33 -21.55 -5.84
CA ILE A 23 -2.81 -20.83 -4.65
C ILE A 23 -1.70 -20.04 -3.95
N GLY A 24 -0.45 -20.51 -4.01
CA GLY A 24 0.76 -19.81 -3.54
C GLY A 24 1.58 -19.10 -4.63
N ALA A 25 1.21 -19.24 -5.91
CA ALA A 25 2.05 -18.74 -7.02
C ALA A 25 2.23 -17.22 -6.96
N PHE A 26 1.23 -16.45 -6.54
CA PHE A 26 1.37 -14.99 -6.42
C PHE A 26 2.42 -14.58 -5.38
N TYR A 27 2.51 -15.31 -4.27
CA TYR A 27 3.42 -15.01 -3.17
C TYR A 27 4.87 -15.31 -3.58
N GLU A 28 5.11 -16.50 -4.13
CA GLU A 28 6.44 -16.90 -4.61
C GLU A 28 6.90 -16.04 -5.80
N VAL A 29 6.00 -15.76 -6.75
CA VAL A 29 6.28 -14.85 -7.87
C VAL A 29 6.58 -13.45 -7.37
N GLY A 30 5.79 -12.91 -6.43
CA GLY A 30 6.02 -11.60 -5.82
C GLY A 30 7.38 -11.49 -5.15
N ARG A 31 7.73 -12.48 -4.33
CA ARG A 31 9.04 -12.58 -3.65
C ARG A 31 10.20 -12.68 -4.64
N ALA A 32 10.06 -13.47 -5.69
CA ALA A 32 11.08 -13.62 -6.72
C ALA A 32 11.28 -12.32 -7.52
N LEU A 33 10.17 -11.68 -7.94
CA LEU A 33 10.18 -10.40 -8.65
C LEU A 33 10.81 -9.29 -7.79
N MET A 34 10.48 -9.25 -6.49
CA MET A 34 11.08 -8.32 -5.52
C MET A 34 12.60 -8.53 -5.45
N LYS A 35 13.06 -9.76 -5.27
CA LYS A 35 14.50 -10.08 -5.19
C LYS A 35 15.24 -9.74 -6.49
N ILE A 36 14.63 -9.98 -7.66
CA ILE A 36 15.19 -9.63 -8.97
C ILE A 36 15.33 -8.12 -9.12
N ARG A 37 14.30 -7.36 -8.71
CA ARG A 37 14.29 -5.90 -8.74
C ARG A 37 15.35 -5.33 -7.80
N ASP A 38 15.31 -5.70 -6.53
CA ASP A 38 16.13 -5.09 -5.47
C ASP A 38 17.62 -5.39 -5.65
N LYS A 39 17.96 -6.56 -6.20
CA LYS A 39 19.34 -6.93 -6.55
C LYS A 39 19.79 -6.46 -7.93
N GLY A 40 18.94 -5.76 -8.69
CA GLY A 40 19.28 -5.27 -10.03
C GLY A 40 19.53 -6.36 -11.08
N LEU A 41 19.12 -7.61 -10.86
CA LEU A 41 19.49 -8.74 -11.72
C LEU A 41 18.98 -8.61 -13.16
N TYR A 42 17.84 -7.94 -13.34
CA TYR A 42 17.28 -7.65 -14.66
C TYR A 42 18.22 -6.80 -15.51
N ARG A 43 18.99 -5.90 -14.88
CA ARG A 43 19.95 -5.02 -15.54
C ARG A 43 21.31 -5.69 -15.61
N ASP A 44 21.80 -6.19 -14.48
CA ASP A 44 23.20 -6.59 -14.33
C ASP A 44 23.51 -7.94 -14.99
N VAL A 45 22.51 -8.84 -15.09
CA VAL A 45 22.67 -10.17 -15.71
C VAL A 45 22.01 -10.24 -17.08
N LEU A 46 20.87 -9.57 -17.26
CA LEU A 46 20.04 -9.70 -18.47
C LEU A 46 20.06 -8.46 -19.38
N GLY A 47 20.70 -7.36 -18.97
CA GLY A 47 20.90 -6.18 -19.81
C GLY A 47 19.65 -5.32 -20.04
N TYR A 48 18.56 -5.51 -19.29
CA TYR A 48 17.38 -4.65 -19.41
C TYR A 48 17.61 -3.30 -18.72
N GLU A 49 17.25 -2.21 -19.38
CA GLU A 49 17.37 -0.85 -18.83
C GLU A 49 16.46 -0.62 -17.61
N THR A 50 15.24 -1.17 -17.65
CA THR A 50 14.24 -1.02 -16.60
C THR A 50 13.63 -2.35 -16.19
N PHE A 51 13.17 -2.43 -14.94
CA PHE A 51 12.51 -3.61 -14.41
C PHE A 51 11.19 -3.88 -15.17
N GLU A 52 10.53 -2.83 -15.62
CA GLU A 52 9.31 -2.88 -16.42
C GLU A 52 9.55 -3.49 -17.80
N ALA A 53 10.63 -3.09 -18.48
CA ALA A 53 11.02 -3.70 -19.76
C ALA A 53 11.30 -5.19 -19.61
N TYR A 54 11.99 -5.58 -18.53
CA TYR A 54 12.20 -6.99 -18.17
C TYR A 54 10.87 -7.73 -17.96
N CYS A 55 9.97 -7.17 -17.13
CA CYS A 55 8.69 -7.82 -16.83
C CYS A 55 7.84 -8.03 -18.08
N LYS A 56 7.81 -7.04 -18.97
CA LYS A 56 7.07 -7.13 -20.24
C LYS A 56 7.72 -8.14 -21.18
N ALA A 57 9.03 -8.11 -21.36
CA ALA A 57 9.71 -8.96 -22.33
C ALA A 57 9.75 -10.45 -21.92
N ARG A 58 9.87 -10.76 -20.61
CA ARG A 58 10.02 -12.14 -20.13
C ARG A 58 8.72 -12.81 -19.73
N TRP A 59 7.77 -12.04 -19.20
CA TRP A 59 6.56 -12.58 -18.58
C TRP A 59 5.27 -12.06 -19.20
N ASP A 60 5.38 -11.17 -20.18
CA ASP A 60 4.25 -10.43 -20.78
C ASP A 60 3.40 -9.66 -19.74
N PHE A 61 3.99 -9.33 -18.59
CA PHE A 61 3.33 -8.55 -17.56
C PHE A 61 3.43 -7.06 -17.86
N ASN A 62 2.34 -6.34 -17.57
CA ASN A 62 2.49 -4.91 -17.36
C ASN A 62 3.15 -4.63 -15.99
N SER A 63 3.78 -3.47 -15.88
CA SER A 63 4.49 -3.03 -14.67
C SER A 63 3.59 -3.03 -13.42
N SER A 64 2.31 -2.69 -13.61
CA SER A 64 1.30 -2.69 -12.54
C SER A 64 1.11 -4.09 -11.94
N ARG A 65 1.01 -5.14 -12.77
CA ARG A 65 0.82 -6.52 -12.30
C ARG A 65 2.03 -7.04 -11.55
N ALA A 66 3.24 -6.73 -12.01
CA ALA A 66 4.47 -7.10 -11.31
C ALA A 66 4.56 -6.43 -9.93
N ARG A 67 4.27 -5.13 -9.86
CA ARG A 67 4.21 -4.39 -8.59
C ARG A 67 3.12 -4.93 -7.67
N GLN A 68 1.96 -5.30 -8.21
CA GLN A 68 0.89 -5.91 -7.44
C GLN A 68 1.31 -7.23 -6.79
N PHE A 69 2.04 -8.10 -7.50
CA PHE A 69 2.58 -9.33 -6.92
C PHE A 69 3.57 -9.04 -5.78
N ILE A 70 4.48 -8.09 -5.99
CA ILE A 70 5.45 -7.69 -4.96
C ILE A 70 4.71 -7.18 -3.72
N SER A 71 3.83 -6.20 -3.87
CA SER A 71 3.09 -5.63 -2.73
C SER A 71 2.20 -6.64 -2.04
N ALA A 72 1.54 -7.54 -2.78
CA ALA A 72 0.77 -8.62 -2.15
C ALA A 72 1.69 -9.56 -1.34
N SER A 73 2.90 -9.86 -1.82
CA SER A 73 3.85 -10.70 -1.08
C SER A 73 4.38 -10.03 0.19
N GLU A 74 4.62 -8.71 0.15
CA GLU A 74 5.04 -7.91 1.32
C GLU A 74 3.95 -7.91 2.40
N VAL A 75 2.67 -7.75 2.00
CA VAL A 75 1.54 -7.83 2.94
C VAL A 75 1.44 -9.22 3.56
N VAL A 76 1.63 -10.29 2.77
CA VAL A 76 1.63 -11.66 3.29
C VAL A 76 2.74 -11.86 4.34
N ASP A 77 3.94 -11.38 4.06
CA ASP A 77 5.05 -11.44 5.02
C ASP A 77 4.74 -10.65 6.29
N ASN A 78 4.15 -9.46 6.16
CA ASN A 78 3.76 -8.63 7.28
C ASN A 78 2.70 -9.31 8.16
N VAL A 79 1.64 -9.89 7.61
CA VAL A 79 0.59 -10.53 8.43
C VAL A 79 0.98 -11.91 8.96
N LYS A 80 1.88 -12.63 8.28
CA LYS A 80 2.47 -13.88 8.80
C LYS A 80 3.24 -13.66 10.10
N SER A 81 3.79 -12.46 10.32
CA SER A 81 4.52 -12.13 11.56
C SER A 81 3.67 -12.20 12.83
N VAL A 82 2.35 -12.06 12.70
CA VAL A 82 1.40 -11.99 13.84
C VAL A 82 0.38 -13.13 13.88
N THR A 83 0.40 -14.04 12.90
CA THR A 83 -0.53 -15.17 12.84
C THR A 83 0.21 -16.48 12.55
N ILE A 84 0.18 -17.39 13.52
CA ILE A 84 0.75 -18.74 13.36
C ILE A 84 -0.32 -19.63 12.71
N GLY A 85 -0.03 -20.15 11.51
CA GLY A 85 -0.86 -21.16 10.84
C GLY A 85 -2.05 -20.64 10.01
N ASN A 86 -2.38 -19.35 10.08
CA ASN A 86 -3.51 -18.74 9.34
C ASN A 86 -3.05 -17.65 8.37
N ALA A 87 -2.07 -17.97 7.52
CA ALA A 87 -1.58 -17.04 6.49
C ALA A 87 -2.62 -16.87 5.36
N PRO A 88 -2.64 -15.72 4.66
CA PRO A 88 -3.41 -15.59 3.44
C PRO A 88 -3.06 -16.69 2.43
N THR A 89 -4.10 -17.31 1.89
CA THR A 89 -4.03 -18.44 0.96
C THR A 89 -4.22 -18.03 -0.49
N ASN A 90 -4.62 -16.79 -0.77
CA ASN A 90 -4.76 -16.30 -2.14
C ASN A 90 -4.66 -14.78 -2.22
N GLU A 91 -4.33 -14.26 -3.42
CA GLU A 91 -4.20 -12.82 -3.67
C GLU A 91 -5.48 -12.03 -3.32
N ARG A 92 -6.66 -12.65 -3.47
CA ARG A 92 -7.94 -11.97 -3.22
C ARG A 92 -8.15 -11.65 -1.74
N GLN A 93 -7.65 -12.49 -0.82
CA GLN A 93 -7.66 -12.21 0.61
C GLN A 93 -6.72 -11.06 0.99
N VAL A 94 -5.61 -10.92 0.25
CA VAL A 94 -4.56 -9.91 0.51
C VAL A 94 -4.94 -8.54 -0.06
N ARG A 95 -5.59 -8.51 -1.21
CA ARG A 95 -5.87 -7.28 -1.96
C ARG A 95 -6.55 -6.18 -1.13
N PRO A 96 -7.54 -6.43 -0.27
CA PRO A 96 -8.14 -5.39 0.57
C PRO A 96 -7.15 -4.77 1.57
N LEU A 97 -6.21 -5.57 2.07
CA LEU A 97 -5.20 -5.14 3.04
C LEU A 97 -4.14 -4.22 2.40
N MET A 98 -3.92 -4.32 1.08
CA MET A 98 -2.91 -3.49 0.38
C MET A 98 -3.18 -1.98 0.46
N ALA A 99 -4.39 -1.57 0.85
CA ALA A 99 -4.76 -0.16 1.04
C ALA A 99 -4.49 0.36 2.47
N LEU A 100 -4.08 -0.52 3.38
CA LEU A 100 -3.83 -0.21 4.79
C LEU A 100 -2.34 -0.02 5.07
N GLU A 101 -2.03 0.75 6.11
CA GLU A 101 -0.67 0.84 6.64
C GLU A 101 -0.24 -0.50 7.28
N PRO A 102 1.07 -0.79 7.39
CA PRO A 102 1.56 -2.10 7.85
C PRO A 102 0.95 -2.58 9.18
N ASP A 103 0.75 -1.69 10.14
CA ASP A 103 0.19 -2.05 11.45
C ASP A 103 -1.29 -2.40 11.34
N GLN A 104 -2.04 -1.61 10.56
CA GLN A 104 -3.46 -1.82 10.27
C GLN A 104 -3.69 -3.11 9.46
N GLN A 105 -2.77 -3.50 8.58
CA GLN A 105 -2.83 -4.79 7.87
C GLN A 105 -2.83 -5.97 8.85
N ARG A 106 -1.96 -5.91 9.87
CA ARG A 106 -1.82 -6.96 10.88
C ARG A 106 -3.07 -7.04 11.75
N GLU A 107 -3.57 -5.90 12.21
CA GLU A 107 -4.80 -5.82 12.99
C GLU A 107 -6.02 -6.32 12.19
N ALA A 108 -6.19 -5.85 10.96
CA ALA A 108 -7.29 -6.27 10.08
C ALA A 108 -7.26 -7.78 9.83
N TRP A 109 -6.07 -8.36 9.62
CA TRP A 109 -5.92 -9.80 9.42
C TRP A 109 -6.21 -10.59 10.69
N GLN A 110 -5.73 -10.16 11.86
CA GLN A 110 -6.03 -10.80 13.14
C GLN A 110 -7.54 -10.80 13.41
N LYS A 111 -8.21 -9.67 13.18
CA LYS A 111 -9.66 -9.57 13.29
C LYS A 111 -10.38 -10.49 12.30
N ALA A 112 -9.87 -10.59 11.07
CA ALA A 112 -10.42 -11.49 10.05
C ALA A 112 -10.33 -12.97 10.43
N VAL A 113 -9.19 -13.39 11.01
CA VAL A 113 -9.00 -14.74 11.55
C VAL A 113 -9.94 -15.00 12.73
N ALA A 114 -10.04 -14.05 13.68
CA ALA A 114 -10.85 -14.22 14.88
C ALA A 114 -12.36 -14.27 14.61
N THR A 115 -12.83 -13.59 13.57
CA THR A 115 -14.26 -13.46 13.23
C THR A 115 -14.66 -14.27 12.00
N ALA A 116 -13.77 -15.15 11.53
CA ALA A 116 -13.96 -15.90 10.29
C ALA A 116 -15.24 -16.76 10.33
N PRO A 117 -16.18 -16.58 9.38
CA PRO A 117 -17.36 -17.43 9.32
C PRO A 117 -16.94 -18.88 9.07
N GLU A 118 -17.41 -19.80 9.91
CA GLU A 118 -17.03 -21.23 9.87
C GLU A 118 -15.52 -21.49 9.97
N GLY A 119 -14.76 -20.56 10.56
CA GLY A 119 -13.29 -20.64 10.63
C GLY A 119 -12.58 -20.41 9.29
N LYS A 120 -13.31 -19.99 8.24
CA LYS A 120 -12.76 -19.74 6.91
C LYS A 120 -12.64 -18.25 6.63
N VAL A 121 -11.41 -17.76 6.55
CA VAL A 121 -11.14 -16.37 6.16
C VAL A 121 -11.41 -16.21 4.67
N THR A 122 -12.50 -15.54 4.27
CA THR A 122 -12.80 -15.28 2.86
C THR A 122 -12.38 -13.87 2.43
N ALA A 123 -12.14 -13.66 1.15
CA ALA A 123 -11.81 -12.33 0.63
C ALA A 123 -12.92 -11.29 0.90
N ALA A 124 -14.19 -11.70 0.83
CA ALA A 124 -15.32 -10.83 1.14
C ALA A 124 -15.35 -10.42 2.62
N HIS A 125 -15.03 -11.37 3.52
CA HIS A 125 -14.92 -11.11 4.95
C HIS A 125 -13.79 -10.13 5.28
N VAL A 126 -12.61 -10.33 4.69
CA VAL A 126 -11.48 -9.40 4.85
C VAL A 126 -11.85 -8.00 4.34
N SER A 127 -12.45 -7.90 3.15
CA SER A 127 -12.93 -6.62 2.62
C SER A 127 -13.90 -5.90 3.55
N LYS A 128 -14.83 -6.64 4.17
CA LYS A 128 -15.79 -6.08 5.13
C LYS A 128 -15.07 -5.48 6.34
N ILE A 129 -14.11 -6.21 6.91
CA ILE A 129 -13.33 -5.75 8.06
C ILE A 129 -12.50 -4.52 7.73
N VAL A 130 -11.78 -4.53 6.60
CA VAL A 130 -11.00 -3.38 6.14
C VAL A 130 -11.90 -2.17 5.97
N LYS A 131 -13.07 -2.34 5.35
CA LYS A 131 -14.04 -1.27 5.16
C LYS A 131 -14.48 -0.70 6.52
N GLU A 132 -14.89 -1.54 7.46
CA GLU A 132 -15.27 -1.12 8.82
C GLU A 132 -14.15 -0.35 9.54
N MET A 133 -12.90 -0.81 9.44
CA MET A 133 -11.75 -0.11 10.03
C MET A 133 -11.53 1.26 9.37
N THR A 134 -11.63 1.35 8.04
CA THR A 134 -11.45 2.62 7.31
C THR A 134 -12.61 3.61 7.44
N GLU A 135 -13.81 3.12 7.78
CA GLU A 135 -14.99 3.96 8.04
C GLU A 135 -15.04 4.46 9.49
N GLN A 136 -14.45 3.72 10.44
CA GLN A 136 -14.40 4.08 11.86
C GLN A 136 -13.18 4.93 12.21
N GLU A 137 -12.05 4.76 11.52
CA GLU A 137 -10.89 5.63 11.70
C GLU A 137 -10.87 6.76 10.65
N PRO A 138 -10.59 8.02 11.03
CA PRO A 138 -10.24 9.03 10.04
C PRO A 138 -8.95 8.56 9.35
N THR A 139 -9.06 8.20 8.07
CA THR A 139 -7.92 7.68 7.28
C THR A 139 -6.68 8.57 7.39
N ALA A 140 -5.47 8.03 7.25
CA ALA A 140 -4.24 8.83 7.18
C ALA A 140 -4.33 9.94 6.11
N ARG A 141 -5.08 9.71 5.03
CA ARG A 141 -5.41 10.71 4.00
C ARG A 141 -6.38 11.80 4.50
N SER A 142 -7.36 11.45 5.34
CA SER A 142 -8.29 12.38 5.98
C SER A 142 -7.61 13.17 7.11
N LEU A 143 -6.77 12.53 7.93
CA LEU A 143 -5.93 13.18 8.94
C LEU A 143 -4.93 14.16 8.30
N LYS A 144 -4.28 13.78 7.19
CA LYS A 144 -3.41 14.68 6.42
C LYS A 144 -4.19 15.87 5.82
N LYS A 145 -5.47 15.68 5.49
CA LYS A 145 -6.38 16.74 5.01
C LYS A 145 -6.90 17.64 6.15
N MET A 146 -7.12 17.10 7.35
CA MET A 146 -7.51 17.86 8.56
C MET A 146 -6.35 18.69 9.12
N VAL A 147 -5.14 18.14 9.17
CA VAL A 147 -3.92 18.87 9.58
C VAL A 147 -3.56 19.95 8.54
N ALA A 148 -3.94 19.78 7.27
CA ALA A 148 -3.76 20.78 6.21
C ALA A 148 -4.97 21.73 6.06
N GLY A 149 -5.78 21.95 7.08
CA GLY A 149 -6.91 22.89 7.04
C GLY A 149 -6.49 24.38 6.97
N PRO A 150 -7.42 25.31 6.67
CA PRO A 150 -7.14 26.74 6.50
C PRO A 150 -6.32 27.40 7.62
N PRO A 151 -6.54 27.09 8.92
CA PRO A 151 -5.77 27.69 10.01
C PRO A 151 -4.29 27.27 10.01
N ALA A 152 -4.01 26.00 9.72
CA ALA A 152 -2.64 25.48 9.67
C ALA A 152 -1.89 26.00 8.42
N GLN A 153 -2.59 26.17 7.30
CA GLN A 153 -2.04 26.84 6.12
C GLN A 153 -1.70 28.30 6.42
N ALA A 154 -2.57 29.04 7.12
CA ALA A 154 -2.30 30.42 7.52
C ALA A 154 -1.04 30.54 8.40
N ILE A 155 -0.83 29.60 9.33
CA ILE A 155 0.40 29.54 10.14
C ILE A 155 1.62 29.25 9.26
N ASN A 156 1.53 28.31 8.31
CA ASN A 156 2.63 28.01 7.39
C ASN A 156 2.97 29.20 6.46
N PHE A 157 1.95 29.93 5.98
CA PHE A 157 2.15 31.14 5.20
C PHE A 157 2.78 32.25 6.04
N ALA A 158 2.34 32.44 7.28
CA ALA A 158 2.94 33.39 8.22
C ALA A 158 4.40 33.04 8.51
N MET A 159 4.73 31.77 8.78
CA MET A 159 6.11 31.32 8.99
C MET A 159 6.99 31.53 7.75
N THR A 160 6.45 31.28 6.56
CA THR A 160 7.18 31.51 5.30
C THR A 160 7.44 32.99 5.08
N ALA A 161 6.46 33.85 5.33
CA ALA A 161 6.60 35.30 5.22
C ALA A 161 7.63 35.85 6.23
N ILE A 162 7.57 35.40 7.49
CA ILE A 162 8.58 35.73 8.53
C ILE A 162 9.98 35.32 8.07
N SER A 163 10.13 34.09 7.58
CA SER A 163 11.42 33.59 7.12
C SER A 163 11.98 34.35 5.90
N HIS A 164 11.13 34.93 5.06
CA HIS A 164 11.58 35.80 3.97
C HIS A 164 11.98 37.19 4.48
N LEU A 165 11.22 37.77 5.40
CA LEU A 165 11.55 39.05 6.03
C LEU A 165 12.88 38.99 6.80
N GLU A 166 13.13 37.90 7.53
CA GLU A 166 14.39 37.66 8.25
C GLU A 166 15.61 37.52 7.32
N ARG A 167 15.40 37.17 6.04
CA ARG A 167 16.47 37.00 5.05
C ARG A 167 16.81 38.26 4.28
N ILE A 168 15.99 39.30 4.37
CA ILE A 168 16.35 40.62 3.81
C ILE A 168 17.62 41.07 4.54
N SER A 169 18.52 41.79 3.87
CA SER A 169 19.69 42.35 4.55
C SER A 169 19.31 43.60 5.35
N ASP A 170 20.07 43.95 6.39
CA ASP A 170 19.76 45.13 7.23
C ASP A 170 19.93 46.47 6.46
N ASP A 171 20.78 46.47 5.43
CA ASP A 171 21.06 47.61 4.55
C ASP A 171 20.20 47.64 3.27
N ASP A 172 19.30 46.67 3.10
CA ASP A 172 18.40 46.62 1.95
C ASP A 172 17.30 47.69 2.09
N PRO A 173 17.16 48.63 1.14
CA PRO A 173 16.20 49.73 1.24
C PRO A 173 14.73 49.25 1.23
N THR A 174 14.46 48.02 0.81
CA THR A 174 13.11 47.43 0.79
C THR A 174 12.71 46.78 2.12
N ARG A 175 13.65 46.65 3.07
CA ARG A 175 13.41 46.02 4.37
C ARG A 175 12.33 46.76 5.15
N GLU A 176 12.50 48.06 5.36
CA GLU A 176 11.58 48.86 6.17
C GLU A 176 10.16 48.85 5.60
N GLU A 177 10.04 48.90 4.27
CA GLU A 177 8.76 48.80 3.56
C GLU A 177 8.10 47.42 3.78
N ALA A 178 8.85 46.32 3.59
CA ALA A 178 8.32 44.96 3.72
C ALA A 178 7.84 44.65 5.15
N PHE A 179 8.57 45.09 6.17
CA PHE A 179 8.15 44.95 7.57
C PHE A 179 6.94 45.85 7.89
N GLY A 180 6.94 47.09 7.39
CA GLY A 180 5.84 48.04 7.57
C GLY A 180 4.51 47.56 6.97
N MET A 181 4.55 46.90 5.80
CA MET A 181 3.35 46.31 5.19
C MET A 181 2.69 45.25 6.08
N VAL A 182 3.48 44.37 6.70
CA VAL A 182 2.96 43.33 7.59
C VAL A 182 2.46 43.93 8.90
N GLU A 183 3.19 44.87 9.49
CA GLU A 183 2.81 45.52 10.74
C GLU A 183 1.51 46.33 10.60
N ASN A 184 1.36 47.09 9.51
CA ASN A 184 0.16 47.87 9.24
C ASN A 184 -1.06 46.97 9.04
N TRP A 185 -0.92 45.89 8.26
CA TRP A 185 -2.01 44.94 8.06
C TRP A 185 -2.49 44.33 9.40
N ILE A 186 -1.55 43.94 10.28
CA ILE A 186 -1.88 43.40 11.61
C ILE A 186 -2.60 44.45 12.48
N LYS A 187 -2.15 45.71 12.47
CA LYS A 187 -2.79 46.80 13.23
C LYS A 187 -4.22 47.11 12.76
N GLU A 188 -4.48 47.02 11.46
CA GLU A 188 -5.80 47.29 10.88
C GLU A 188 -6.81 46.16 11.12
N HIS A 189 -6.33 44.93 11.34
CA HIS A 189 -7.16 43.72 11.37
C HIS A 189 -7.15 43.00 12.74
N ARG A 190 -6.69 43.66 13.80
CA ARG A 190 -6.65 43.15 15.18
C ARG A 190 -7.33 44.13 16.13
#